data_AF-A0A1B1Y340-F1
#
_entry.id   AF-A0A1B1Y340-F1
#
_cell.length_a   1.000
_cell.length_b   1.000
_cell.length_c   1.000
_cell.angle_alpha   90.00
_cell.angle_beta   90.00
_cell.angle_gamma   90.00
#
_symmetry.space_group_name_H-M   'P 1'
#
loop_
_entity.id
_entity.type
_entity.pdbx_description
1 polymer ?
#
loop_
_entity_poly.entity_id
_entity_poly.type
_entity_poly.pdbx_seq_one_letter_code
_entity_poly.pdbx_strand_id
1 'polypeptide(L)'
;MEGSKEKEGNINIELTPEVAEGTYSNLAIINHSNSEFVVDFVNIMPGVPKAKVKSRIVLTPQHAKRLAQALIDNIKRFESQVGEIKEFEQQDYPINFGPVGEA
;
A
#
# COMPACT_ATOMS: atom_id res chain seq x y z
N MET A 1 -36.86 6.46 -30.27
CA MET A 1 -36.36 5.75 -29.07
C MET A 1 -35.05 6.39 -28.69
N GLU A 2 -35.07 7.34 -27.75
CA GLU A 2 -33.86 7.96 -27.21
C GLU A 2 -33.31 7.05 -26.10
N GLY A 3 -32.08 6.58 -26.29
CA GLY A 3 -31.37 5.76 -25.33
C GLY A 3 -30.94 6.58 -24.12
N SER A 4 -31.34 6.11 -22.94
CA SER A 4 -30.97 6.64 -21.63
C SER A 4 -29.45 6.66 -21.48
N LYS A 5 -28.85 7.84 -21.42
CA LYS A 5 -27.47 7.99 -20.93
C LYS A 5 -27.47 7.70 -19.42
N GLU A 6 -26.94 6.56 -19.04
CA GLU A 6 -26.61 6.26 -17.65
C GLU A 6 -25.63 7.34 -17.16
N LYS A 7 -26.08 8.12 -16.17
CA LYS A 7 -25.21 9.06 -15.46
C LYS A 7 -24.28 8.22 -14.60
N GLU A 8 -23.04 8.06 -15.02
CA GLU A 8 -21.96 7.56 -14.16
C GLU A 8 -21.94 8.42 -12.90
N GLY A 9 -22.30 7.81 -11.77
CA GLY A 9 -22.34 8.49 -10.49
C GLY A 9 -20.93 8.87 -10.08
N ASN A 10 -20.62 10.16 -10.03
CA ASN A 10 -19.41 10.64 -9.39
C ASN A 10 -19.48 10.28 -7.90
N ILE A 11 -18.66 9.33 -7.48
CA ILE A 11 -18.48 9.02 -6.07
C ILE A 11 -17.70 10.18 -5.47
N ASN A 12 -18.33 10.92 -4.54
CA ASN A 12 -17.62 11.92 -3.76
C ASN A 12 -16.76 11.20 -2.73
N ILE A 13 -15.44 11.39 -2.81
CA ILE A 13 -14.49 10.83 -1.84
C ILE A 13 -14.26 11.88 -0.77
N GLU A 14 -14.71 11.62 0.45
CA GLU A 14 -14.43 12.47 1.59
C GLU A 14 -13.05 12.14 2.18
N LEU A 15 -12.23 13.17 2.39
CA LEU A 15 -10.96 13.06 3.09
C LEU A 15 -11.06 13.86 4.38
N THR A 16 -11.16 13.18 5.51
CA THR A 16 -11.21 13.84 6.81
C THR A 16 -9.85 14.47 7.13
N PRO A 17 -9.81 15.57 7.92
CA PRO A 17 -8.55 16.21 8.30
C PRO A 17 -7.57 15.25 8.98
N GLU A 18 -8.05 14.34 9.82
CA GLU A 18 -7.24 13.33 10.51
C GLU A 18 -6.56 12.37 9.53
N VAL A 19 -7.27 11.89 8.50
CA VAL A 19 -6.68 11.01 7.48
C VAL A 19 -5.75 11.79 6.54
N ALA A 20 -6.03 13.08 6.31
CA ALA A 20 -5.21 13.95 5.47
C ALA A 20 -3.80 14.18 6.01
N GLU A 21 -3.61 14.13 7.34
CA GLU A 21 -2.27 14.20 7.97
C GLU A 21 -1.36 13.04 7.53
N GLY A 22 -1.96 11.92 7.15
CA GLY A 22 -1.24 10.73 6.73
C GLY A 22 -0.56 10.00 7.89
N THR A 23 0.04 8.85 7.57
CA THR A 23 0.79 8.08 8.55
C THR A 23 2.10 7.62 7.95
N TYR A 24 3.21 8.02 8.57
CA TYR A 24 4.54 7.66 8.10
C TYR A 24 4.83 6.17 8.30
N SER A 25 5.40 5.53 7.27
CA SER A 25 5.92 4.17 7.29
C SER A 25 7.18 4.07 6.45
N ASN A 26 8.08 3.16 6.82
CA ASN A 26 9.34 2.90 6.11
C ASN A 26 9.55 1.41 5.80
N LEU A 27 8.53 0.59 6.05
CA LEU A 27 8.46 -0.81 5.66
C LEU A 27 7.01 -1.15 5.31
N ALA A 28 6.81 -1.91 4.24
CA ALA A 28 5.53 -2.53 3.92
C ALA A 28 5.72 -4.04 3.87
N ILE A 29 4.88 -4.78 4.59
CA ILE A 29 4.87 -6.25 4.57
C ILE A 29 3.57 -6.69 3.90
N ILE A 30 3.69 -7.58 2.93
CA ILE A 30 2.56 -8.06 2.15
C ILE A 30 2.41 -9.55 2.39
N ASN A 31 1.26 -9.93 2.95
CA ASN A 31 0.82 -11.31 3.04
C ASN A 31 -0.44 -11.48 2.19
N HIS A 32 -0.73 -12.70 1.74
CA HIS A 32 -1.94 -12.95 0.96
C HIS A 32 -2.47 -14.36 1.14
N SER A 33 -3.75 -14.52 0.83
CA SER A 33 -4.43 -15.78 0.57
C SER A 33 -5.12 -15.70 -0.80
N ASN A 34 -5.84 -16.75 -1.19
CA ASN A 34 -6.67 -16.72 -2.41
C ASN A 34 -7.76 -15.62 -2.39
N SER A 35 -8.19 -15.18 -1.20
CA SER A 35 -9.29 -14.23 -1.06
C SER A 35 -8.84 -12.79 -0.80
N GLU A 36 -7.67 -12.60 -0.21
CA GLU A 36 -7.26 -11.30 0.33
C GLU A 36 -5.75 -11.08 0.27
N PHE A 37 -5.35 -9.83 0.05
CA PHE A 37 -4.01 -9.31 0.27
C PHE A 37 -4.04 -8.40 1.48
N VAL A 38 -3.15 -8.64 2.44
CA VAL A 38 -2.99 -7.83 3.63
C VAL A 38 -1.67 -7.07 3.52
N VAL A 39 -1.75 -5.74 3.52
CA VAL A 39 -0.59 -4.85 3.48
C VAL A 39 -0.46 -4.16 4.83
N ASP A 40 0.60 -4.50 5.56
CA ASP A 40 0.95 -3.87 6.82
C ASP A 40 2.03 -2.81 6.59
N PHE A 41 1.68 -1.56 6.86
CA PHE A 41 2.62 -0.45 6.87
C PHE A 41 3.23 -0.33 8.26
N VAL A 42 4.54 -0.50 8.34
CA VAL A 42 5.29 -0.59 9.58
C VAL A 42 6.26 0.58 9.69
N ASN A 43 6.43 1.03 10.93
CA ASN A 43 7.43 2.01 11.29
C ASN A 43 8.51 1.34 12.15
N ILE A 44 9.74 1.36 11.64
CA ILE A 44 10.95 0.90 12.32
C ILE A 44 11.81 2.12 12.63
N MET A 45 12.08 2.36 13.91
CA MET A 45 12.96 3.44 14.38
C MET A 45 14.28 2.87 14.90
N PRO A 46 15.44 3.48 14.57
CA PRO A 46 16.71 3.09 15.16
C PRO A 46 16.67 3.15 16.69
N GLY A 47 17.24 2.14 17.35
CA GLY A 47 17.28 2.07 18.83
C GLY A 47 15.97 1.67 19.51
N VAL A 48 14.89 1.42 18.76
CA VAL A 48 13.64 0.89 19.30
C VAL A 48 13.53 -0.59 18.95
N PRO A 49 13.50 -1.51 19.94
CA PRO A 49 13.57 -2.95 19.69
C PRO A 49 12.28 -3.55 19.11
N LYS A 50 11.19 -2.78 19.01
CA LYS A 50 9.90 -3.24 18.51
C LYS A 50 9.40 -2.33 17.41
N ALA A 51 9.26 -2.90 16.22
CA ALA A 51 8.54 -2.28 15.13
C ALA A 51 7.04 -2.18 15.47
N LYS A 52 6.36 -1.14 14.99
CA LYS A 52 4.91 -0.97 15.17
C LYS A 52 4.21 -0.93 13.83
N VAL A 53 3.17 -1.75 13.67
CA VAL A 53 2.21 -1.59 12.57
C VAL A 53 1.48 -0.27 12.78
N LYS A 54 1.51 0.56 11.75
CA LYS A 54 0.92 1.90 11.75
C LYS A 54 -0.43 1.93 11.03
N SER A 55 -0.57 1.11 9.99
CA SER A 55 -1.83 0.89 9.28
C SER A 55 -1.82 -0.51 8.66
N ARG A 56 -3.02 -1.09 8.53
CA ARG A 56 -3.26 -2.36 7.83
C ARG A 56 -4.36 -2.13 6.81
N ILE A 57 -4.08 -2.43 5.55
CA ILE A 57 -5.05 -2.37 4.47
C ILE A 57 -5.26 -3.79 3.93
N VAL A 58 -6.53 -4.20 3.86
CA VAL A 58 -6.93 -5.49 3.27
C VAL A 58 -7.55 -5.22 1.91
N LEU A 59 -7.04 -5.89 0.88
CA LEU A 59 -7.43 -5.72 -0.51
C LEU A 59 -7.90 -7.04 -1.08
N THR A 60 -8.88 -7.01 -1.97
CA THR A 60 -9.14 -8.16 -2.85
C THR A 60 -7.99 -8.30 -3.87
N PRO A 61 -7.71 -9.52 -4.40
CA PRO A 61 -6.63 -9.73 -5.36
C PRO A 61 -6.67 -8.79 -6.59
N GLN A 62 -7.87 -8.48 -7.09
CA GLN A 62 -8.05 -7.58 -8.22
C GLN A 62 -7.63 -6.14 -7.89
N HIS A 63 -7.93 -5.66 -6.68
CA HIS A 63 -7.54 -4.32 -6.24
C HIS A 63 -6.06 -4.25 -5.90
N ALA A 64 -5.48 -5.30 -5.32
CA ALA A 64 -4.04 -5.40 -5.10
C ALA A 64 -3.27 -5.30 -6.44
N LYS A 65 -3.71 -6.04 -7.47
CA LYS A 65 -3.11 -5.96 -8.81
C LYS A 65 -3.23 -4.57 -9.44
N ARG A 66 -4.40 -3.93 -9.34
CA ARG A 66 -4.61 -2.56 -9.84
C ARG A 66 -3.73 -1.54 -9.12
N LEU A 67 -3.63 -1.66 -7.80
CA LEU A 67 -2.77 -0.81 -6.98
C LEU A 67 -1.30 -0.95 -7.38
N ALA A 68 -0.79 -2.18 -7.52
CA ALA A 68 0.59 -2.44 -7.89
C ALA A 68 0.93 -1.81 -9.25
N GLN A 69 0.08 -1.99 -10.26
CA GLN A 69 0.28 -1.39 -11.58
C GLN A 69 0.31 0.14 -11.51
N ALA A 70 -0.68 0.75 -10.85
CA ALA A 70 -0.74 2.20 -10.71
C ALA A 70 0.47 2.76 -9.95
N LEU A 71 0.93 2.06 -8.90
CA LEU A 71 2.09 2.46 -8.12
C LEU A 71 3.37 2.43 -8.96
N ILE A 72 3.60 1.34 -9.71
CA ILE A 72 4.74 1.21 -10.64
C ILE A 72 4.75 2.35 -11.65
N ASP A 73 3.60 2.66 -12.26
CA ASP A 73 3.51 3.70 -13.28
C ASP A 73 3.77 5.10 -12.69
N ASN A 74 3.34 5.37 -11.46
CA ASN A 74 3.62 6.62 -10.77
C ASN A 74 5.09 6.74 -10.35
N ILE A 75 5.72 5.66 -9.88
CA ILE A 75 7.15 5.64 -9.55
C ILE A 75 7.98 5.95 -10.80
N LYS A 76 7.72 5.27 -11.93
CA LYS A 76 8.43 5.53 -13.19
C LYS A 76 8.32 6.99 -13.63
N ARG A 77 7.14 7.59 -13.51
CA ARG A 77 6.92 9.02 -13.82
C ARG A 77 7.74 9.91 -12.90
N PHE A 78 7.75 9.63 -11.61
CA PHE A 78 8.56 10.36 -10.63
C PHE A 78 10.06 10.26 -10.96
N GLU A 79 10.57 9.06 -11.21
CA GLU A 79 11.98 8.82 -11.52
C GLU A 79 12.41 9.50 -12.83
N SER A 80 11.54 9.55 -13.83
CA SER A 80 11.81 10.29 -15.08
C SER A 80 12.06 11.80 -14.86
N GLN A 81 11.57 12.36 -13.75
CA GLN A 81 11.67 13.79 -13.44
C GLN A 81 12.75 14.09 -12.40
N VAL A 82 12.91 13.22 -11.40
CA VAL A 82 13.75 13.46 -10.23
C VAL A 82 15.05 12.65 -10.27
N GLY A 83 15.10 11.60 -11.10
CA GLY A 83 16.16 10.60 -11.13
C GLY A 83 15.75 9.29 -10.45
N GLU A 84 16.52 8.23 -10.71
CA GLU A 84 16.29 6.88 -10.22
C GLU A 84 16.31 6.82 -8.68
N ILE A 85 15.34 6.12 -8.10
CA ILE A 85 15.30 5.82 -6.68
C ILE A 85 16.38 4.80 -6.42
N LYS A 86 17.39 5.17 -5.63
CA LYS A 86 18.46 4.25 -5.25
C LYS A 86 17.89 3.17 -4.34
N GLU A 87 18.06 1.92 -4.75
CA GLU A 87 17.82 0.78 -3.87
C GLU A 87 18.83 0.83 -2.72
N PHE A 88 18.34 0.90 -1.49
CA PHE A 88 19.17 0.62 -0.33
C PHE A 88 19.24 -0.90 -0.18
N GLU A 89 20.42 -1.44 0.12
CA GLU A 89 20.54 -2.85 0.52
C GLU A 89 19.53 -3.11 1.64
N GLN A 90 18.56 -3.97 1.35
CA GLN A 90 17.53 -4.36 2.29
C GLN A 90 18.25 -5.04 3.45
N GLN A 91 18.39 -4.35 4.58
CA GLN A 91 18.90 -4.99 5.78
C GLN A 91 17.89 -6.09 6.14
N ASP A 92 18.31 -7.34 5.97
CA ASP A 92 17.55 -8.53 6.34
C ASP A 92 17.39 -8.54 7.86
N TYR A 93 16.42 -7.79 8.37
CA TYR A 93 16.00 -7.92 9.75
C TYR A 93 15.24 -9.25 9.86
N PRO A 94 15.67 -10.21 10.69
CA PRO A 94 14.89 -11.40 10.97
C PRO A 94 13.65 -10.98 11.77
N ILE A 95 12.57 -10.64 11.07
CA ILE A 95 11.29 -10.31 11.70
C ILE A 95 10.47 -11.59 11.82
N ASN A 96 10.20 -12.00 13.07
CA ASN A 96 9.29 -13.10 13.36
C ASN A 96 7.84 -12.57 13.32
N PHE A 97 7.16 -12.82 12.21
CA PHE A 97 5.72 -12.62 12.11
C PHE A 97 5.05 -13.89 12.63
N GLY A 98 4.00 -13.77 13.43
CA GLY A 98 3.20 -14.92 13.88
C GLY A 98 2.66 -15.76 12.70
N PRO A 99 1.85 -16.81 12.95
CA PRO A 99 1.47 -17.76 11.92
C PRO A 99 0.97 -17.06 10.66
N VAL A 100 1.75 -17.19 9.58
CA VAL A 100 1.34 -16.84 8.22
C VAL A 100 0.21 -17.79 7.86
N GLY A 101 -0.97 -17.24 7.56
CA GLY A 101 -2.06 -18.04 7.01
C GLY A 101 -1.55 -18.77 5.77
N GLU A 102 -1.68 -20.10 5.76
CA GLU A 102 -1.19 -20.95 4.68
C GLU A 102 -1.78 -20.48 3.34
N ALA A 103 -0.90 -20.37 2.34
CA ALA A 103 -1.22 -19.97 0.96
C ALA A 103 -1.95 -21.09 0.20
#